data_AF-A0A2V7GLU0-F1
#
_entry.id   AF-A0A2V7GLU0-F1
#
_cell.length_a   1.000
_cell.length_b   1.000
_cell.length_c   1.000
_cell.angle_alpha   90.00
_cell.angle_beta   90.00
_cell.angle_gamma   90.00
#
_symmetry.space_group_name_H-M   'P 1'
#
loop_
_entity.id
_entity.type
_entity.pdbx_description
1 polymer ?
#
loop_
_entity_poly.entity_id
_entity_poly.type
_entity_poly.pdbx_seq_one_letter_code
_entity_poly.pdbx_strand_id
1 'polypeptide(L)'
;MRNAHAPYSRFHVGAALESADGRVFVGTNVESASYGLTICAERMALGAAVAAGAKQFTRLAVTTAVDPPAAPCGACRQLLAEFGLDLEVISAGPKSERRWTLGELLPAAFTRESLDT
;
A
#
# COMPACT_ATOMS: atom_id res chain seq x y z
N MET A 1 -11.23 5.68 -1.75
CA MET A 1 -11.25 6.66 -0.63
C MET A 1 -12.60 6.79 0.06
N ARG A 2 -13.76 6.64 -0.62
CA ARG A 2 -15.09 6.90 -0.03
C ARG A 2 -15.41 6.12 1.26
N ASN A 3 -14.84 4.93 1.43
CA ASN A 3 -15.11 4.04 2.55
C ASN A 3 -14.05 4.13 3.68
N ALA A 4 -13.11 5.06 3.60
CA ALA A 4 -12.09 5.21 4.63
C ALA A 4 -12.71 5.64 5.96
N HIS A 5 -12.35 4.95 7.03
CA HIS A 5 -12.74 5.31 8.39
C HIS A 5 -11.59 6.11 9.01
N ALA A 6 -11.60 7.42 8.81
CA ALA A 6 -10.54 8.31 9.27
C ALA A 6 -11.07 9.53 10.07
N PRO A 7 -11.83 9.32 11.17
CA PRO A 7 -12.43 10.43 11.90
C PRO A 7 -11.41 11.30 12.65
N TYR A 8 -10.20 10.78 12.92
CA TYR A 8 -9.19 11.48 13.70
C TYR A 8 -8.33 12.37 12.81
N SER A 9 -7.73 11.82 11.76
CA SER A 9 -6.89 12.61 10.84
C SER A 9 -7.70 13.38 9.80
N ARG A 10 -8.91 12.90 9.46
CA ARG A 10 -9.68 13.33 8.28
C ARG A 10 -8.92 13.16 6.96
N PHE A 11 -7.87 12.34 6.96
CA PHE A 11 -7.03 12.06 5.81
C PHE A 11 -7.43 10.71 5.21
N HIS A 12 -8.23 10.76 4.14
CA HIS A 12 -8.74 9.56 3.49
C HIS A 12 -7.75 9.05 2.44
N VAL A 13 -7.41 7.76 2.53
CA VAL A 13 -6.53 7.05 1.60
C VAL A 13 -7.27 5.85 1.02
N GLY A 14 -7.04 5.59 -0.26
CA GLY A 14 -7.52 4.38 -0.94
C GLY A 14 -6.35 3.68 -1.60
N ALA A 15 -6.43 2.36 -1.71
CA ALA A 15 -5.47 1.54 -2.42
C ALA A 15 -6.18 0.49 -3.29
N ALA A 16 -5.59 0.16 -4.43
CA ALA A 16 -5.97 -0.95 -5.28
C ALA A 16 -4.71 -1.72 -5.65
N LEU A 17 -4.66 -3.00 -5.29
CA LEU A 17 -3.54 -3.91 -5.54
C LEU A 17 -3.96 -4.92 -6.60
N GLU A 18 -3.24 -4.94 -7.71
CA GLU A 18 -3.43 -5.88 -8.82
C GLU A 18 -2.54 -7.12 -8.62
N SER A 19 -3.13 -8.31 -8.69
CA SER A 19 -2.38 -9.56 -8.72
C SER A 19 -2.01 -9.98 -10.13
N ALA A 20 -1.01 -10.85 -10.25
CA ALA A 20 -0.50 -11.34 -11.54
C ALA A 20 -1.57 -12.08 -12.40
N ASP A 21 -2.65 -12.55 -11.79
CA ASP A 21 -3.81 -13.16 -12.47
C ASP A 21 -4.91 -12.15 -12.85
N GLY A 22 -4.66 -10.85 -12.70
CA GLY A 22 -5.54 -9.75 -13.09
C GLY A 22 -6.65 -9.42 -12.08
N ARG A 23 -6.71 -10.08 -10.92
CA ARG A 23 -7.65 -9.68 -9.86
C ARG A 23 -7.19 -8.38 -9.20
N VAL A 24 -8.15 -7.55 -8.79
CA VAL A 24 -7.89 -6.28 -8.10
C VAL A 24 -8.50 -6.31 -6.71
N PHE A 25 -7.68 -6.02 -5.70
CA PHE A 25 -8.07 -5.98 -4.30
C PHE A 25 -7.98 -4.55 -3.78
N VAL A 26 -9.05 -4.07 -3.17
CA VAL A 26 -9.15 -2.68 -2.73
C VAL A 26 -9.06 -2.56 -1.22
N GLY A 27 -8.50 -1.45 -0.76
CA GLY A 27 -8.38 -1.12 0.65
C GLY A 27 -8.57 0.37 0.90
N THR A 28 -8.91 0.71 2.13
CA THR A 28 -8.97 2.08 2.65
C THR A 28 -8.36 2.12 4.03
N ASN A 29 -7.84 3.28 4.47
CA ASN A 29 -7.35 3.38 5.83
C ASN A 29 -8.49 3.27 6.86
N VAL A 30 -8.20 2.62 7.98
CA VAL A 30 -9.10 2.46 9.13
C VAL A 30 -8.33 2.87 10.37
N GLU A 31 -8.76 3.98 10.96
CA GLU A 31 -8.17 4.53 12.17
C GLU A 31 -8.81 3.94 13.43
N SER A 32 -8.10 4.08 14.54
CA SER A 32 -8.55 3.65 15.87
C SER A 32 -8.18 4.72 16.89
N ALA A 33 -8.95 4.83 17.97
CA ALA A 33 -8.62 5.71 19.10
C ALA A 33 -7.25 5.37 19.72
N SER A 34 -6.88 4.09 19.69
CA SER A 34 -5.49 3.68 19.94
C SER A 34 -4.73 3.74 18.63
N TYR A 35 -4.04 4.87 18.38
CA TYR A 35 -3.51 5.22 17.05
C TYR A 35 -2.58 4.16 16.46
N GLY A 36 -1.84 3.42 17.29
CA GLY A 36 -0.96 2.32 16.85
C GLY A 36 -1.69 1.16 16.17
N LEU A 37 -3.01 1.02 16.37
CA LEU A 37 -3.85 0.02 15.71
C LEU A 37 -4.33 0.46 14.32
N THR A 38 -4.03 1.70 13.90
CA THR A 38 -4.42 2.22 12.59
C THR A 38 -3.78 1.40 11.47
N ILE A 39 -4.61 0.98 10.52
CA ILE A 39 -4.18 0.25 9.33
C ILE A 39 -4.33 1.13 8.08
N CYS A 40 -3.27 1.14 7.27
CA CYS A 40 -3.22 1.90 6.04
C CYS A 40 -3.98 1.20 4.91
N ALA A 41 -4.38 1.94 3.89
CA ALA A 41 -5.15 1.42 2.77
C ALA A 41 -4.42 0.29 2.02
N GLU A 42 -3.11 0.45 1.84
CA GLU A 42 -2.23 -0.50 1.14
C GLU A 42 -2.17 -1.84 1.90
N ARG A 43 -2.03 -1.78 3.23
CA ARG A 43 -2.02 -2.98 4.09
C ARG A 43 -3.39 -3.66 4.12
N MET A 44 -4.48 -2.90 4.05
CA MET A 44 -5.83 -3.46 3.90
C MET A 44 -6.02 -4.17 2.56
N ALA A 45 -5.58 -3.56 1.45
CA ALA A 45 -5.66 -4.16 0.12
C ALA A 45 -4.83 -5.45 0.03
N LEU A 46 -3.60 -5.41 0.55
CA LEU A 46 -2.72 -6.57 0.63
C LEU A 46 -3.32 -7.70 1.48
N GLY A 47 -3.87 -7.37 2.66
CA GLY A 47 -4.53 -8.34 3.52
C GLY A 47 -5.71 -9.03 2.83
N ALA A 48 -6.54 -8.25 2.12
CA ALA A 48 -7.65 -8.79 1.32
C ALA A 48 -7.15 -9.73 0.20
N ALA A 49 -6.09 -9.33 -0.51
CA ALA A 49 -5.50 -10.13 -1.57
C ALA A 49 -4.96 -11.47 -1.06
N VAL A 50 -4.20 -11.42 0.03
CA VAL A 50 -3.62 -12.62 0.67
C VAL A 50 -4.72 -13.55 1.21
N ALA A 51 -5.76 -13.00 1.84
CA ALA A 51 -6.90 -13.79 2.30
C ALA A 51 -7.64 -14.49 1.15
N ALA A 52 -7.63 -13.90 -0.05
CA ALA A 52 -8.17 -14.48 -1.27
C ALA A 52 -7.17 -15.37 -2.04
N GLY A 53 -6.04 -15.71 -1.43
CA GLY A 53 -5.02 -16.61 -1.98
C GLY A 53 -4.07 -15.99 -3.01
N ALA A 54 -4.12 -14.68 -3.26
CA ALA A 54 -3.16 -14.02 -4.14
C ALA A 54 -1.80 -13.83 -3.43
N LYS A 55 -0.71 -14.11 -4.15
CA LYS A 55 0.68 -14.07 -3.63
C LYS A 55 1.68 -13.39 -4.55
N GLN A 56 1.26 -12.96 -5.74
CA GLN A 56 2.09 -12.28 -6.72
C GLN A 56 1.34 -11.04 -7.21
N PHE A 57 2.03 -9.90 -7.23
CA PHE A 57 1.43 -8.59 -7.48
C PHE A 57 2.22 -7.83 -8.52
N THR A 58 1.52 -7.11 -9.39
CA THR A 58 2.11 -6.38 -10.52
C THR A 58 2.13 -4.87 -10.25
N ARG A 59 1.06 -4.36 -9.66
CA ARG A 59 0.86 -2.92 -9.49
C ARG A 59 0.03 -2.58 -8.26
N LEU A 60 0.42 -1.53 -7.57
CA LEU A 60 -0.31 -0.88 -6.49
C LEU A 60 -0.63 0.56 -6.89
N ALA A 61 -1.92 0.91 -6.93
CA ALA A 61 -2.38 2.29 -7.03
C ALA A 61 -2.84 2.80 -5.66
N VAL A 62 -2.34 3.95 -5.23
CA VAL A 62 -2.69 4.62 -3.98
C VAL A 62 -3.25 6.00 -4.31
N THR A 63 -4.39 6.34 -3.73
CA THR A 63 -5.02 7.65 -3.91
C THR A 63 -5.02 8.40 -2.60
N THR A 64 -4.58 9.67 -2.63
CA THR A 64 -4.54 10.56 -1.47
C THR A 64 -5.23 11.88 -1.79
N ALA A 65 -5.67 12.62 -0.77
CA ALA A 65 -6.36 13.90 -0.95
C ALA A 65 -5.41 15.11 -1.10
N VAL A 66 -4.09 14.88 -1.25
CA VAL A 66 -3.06 15.92 -1.24
C VAL A 66 -2.22 15.90 -2.52
N ASP A 67 -1.69 17.07 -2.86
CA ASP A 67 -0.70 17.25 -3.91
C ASP A 67 0.59 17.88 -3.31
N PRO A 68 1.78 17.41 -3.68
CA PRO A 68 2.01 16.17 -4.44
C PRO A 68 1.51 14.94 -3.66
N PRO A 69 1.11 13.85 -4.34
CA PRO A 69 0.58 12.69 -3.67
C PRO A 69 1.58 12.07 -2.71
N ALA A 70 1.09 11.66 -1.54
CA ALA A 70 1.93 10.99 -0.56
C ALA A 70 2.32 9.59 -1.05
N ALA A 71 3.59 9.24 -0.84
CA ALA A 71 4.06 7.87 -1.04
C ALA A 71 3.58 6.95 0.09
N PRO A 72 3.50 5.63 -0.13
CA PRO A 72 3.18 4.67 0.93
C PRO A 72 4.09 4.86 2.16
N CYS A 73 3.57 4.62 3.36
CA CYS A 73 4.38 4.74 4.58
C CYS A 73 5.39 3.58 4.68
N GLY A 74 6.43 3.72 5.52
CA GLY A 74 7.48 2.70 5.65
C GLY A 74 6.95 1.31 6.01
N ALA A 75 5.94 1.21 6.87
CA ALA A 75 5.33 -0.07 7.24
C ALA A 75 4.58 -0.73 6.06
N CYS A 76 3.92 0.06 5.21
CA CYS A 76 3.31 -0.46 3.98
C CYS A 76 4.37 -0.98 3.02
N ARG A 77 5.44 -0.20 2.80
CA ARG A 77 6.53 -0.59 1.91
C ARG A 77 7.16 -1.90 2.36
N GLN A 78 7.45 -2.03 3.65
CA GLN A 78 8.07 -3.21 4.22
C GLN A 78 7.19 -4.45 4.10
N LEU A 79 5.87 -4.34 4.34
CA LEU A 79 4.97 -5.49 4.22
C LEU A 79 4.75 -5.91 2.76
N LEU A 80 4.74 -4.95 1.83
CA LEU A 80 4.67 -5.24 0.39
C LEU A 80 5.96 -5.89 -0.11
N ALA A 81 7.12 -5.54 0.45
CA ALA A 81 8.42 -6.05 0.03
C ALA A 81 8.56 -7.57 0.23
N GLU A 82 7.78 -8.16 1.16
CA GLU A 82 7.65 -9.60 1.32
C GLU A 82 7.17 -10.31 0.04
N PHE A 83 6.51 -9.59 -0.87
CA PHE A 83 5.92 -10.12 -2.09
C PHE A 83 6.67 -9.70 -3.38
N GLY A 84 7.78 -8.96 -3.25
CA GLY A 84 8.59 -8.52 -4.39
C GLY A 84 8.86 -7.01 -4.40
N LEU A 85 10.08 -6.64 -4.77
CA LEU A 85 10.54 -5.24 -4.87
C LEU A 85 10.29 -4.61 -6.24
N ASP A 86 9.94 -5.42 -7.24
CA ASP A 86 9.60 -5.02 -8.61
C ASP A 86 8.18 -4.46 -8.76
N LEU A 87 7.35 -4.58 -7.72
CA LEU A 87 5.99 -4.03 -7.66
C LEU A 87 5.97 -2.55 -8.08
N GLU A 88 5.21 -2.22 -9.13
CA GLU A 88 4.98 -0.82 -9.53
C GLU A 88 4.06 -0.14 -8.51
N VAL A 89 4.48 1.01 -8.00
CA VAL A 89 3.71 1.82 -7.06
C VAL A 89 3.36 3.15 -7.70
N ILE A 90 2.06 3.42 -7.80
CA ILE A 90 1.52 4.66 -8.35
C ILE A 90 0.78 5.38 -7.22
N SER A 91 1.22 6.57 -6.83
CA SER A 91 0.45 7.44 -5.95
C SER A 91 -0.19 8.57 -6.75
N ALA A 92 -1.50 8.71 -6.65
CA ALA A 92 -2.28 9.75 -7.30
C ALA A 92 -2.88 10.73 -6.27
N GLY A 93 -2.72 12.01 -6.57
CA GLY A 93 -3.32 13.14 -5.87
C GLY A 93 -4.40 13.78 -6.73
N PRO A 94 -5.03 14.87 -6.29
CA PRO A 94 -6.04 15.57 -7.07
C PRO A 94 -5.55 16.09 -8.43
N LYS A 95 -4.28 16.47 -8.56
CA LYS A 95 -3.73 17.12 -9.77
C LYS A 95 -2.54 16.40 -10.39
N SER A 96 -1.89 15.52 -9.65
CA SER A 96 -0.64 14.88 -10.08
C SER A 96 -0.56 13.42 -9.67
N GLU A 97 0.25 12.66 -10.39
CA GLU A 97 0.65 11.31 -10.01
C GLU A 97 2.16 11.19 -9.90
N ARG A 98 2.61 10.20 -9.14
CA ARG A 98 4.01 9.81 -9.01
C ARG A 98 4.12 8.29 -9.08
N ARG A 99 5.21 7.82 -9.66
CA ARG A 99 5.46 6.41 -9.92
C ARG A 99 6.84 6.02 -9.43
N TRP A 100 6.94 4.81 -8.89
CA TRP A 100 8.17 4.17 -8.46
C TRP A 100 8.02 2.66 -8.61
N THR A 101 9.13 1.94 -8.56
CA THR A 101 9.13 0.56 -8.07
C THR A 101 9.16 0.56 -6.54
N LEU A 102 8.74 -0.53 -5.92
CA LEU A 102 8.83 -0.66 -4.47
C LEU A 102 10.29 -0.61 -3.98
N GLY A 103 11.23 -1.15 -4.74
CA GLY A 103 12.67 -1.10 -4.43
C GLY A 103 13.24 0.33 -4.42
N GLU A 104 12.75 1.23 -5.27
CA GLU A 104 13.12 2.66 -5.22
C GLU A 104 12.59 3.35 -3.95
N LEU A 105 11.42 2.93 -3.47
CA LEU A 105 10.81 3.45 -2.24
C LEU A 105 11.41 2.83 -0.97
N LEU A 106 12.02 1.66 -1.06
CA LEU A 106 12.63 0.93 0.05
C LEU A 106 14.00 0.39 -0.36
N PRO A 107 15.00 1.26 -0.56
CA PRO A 107 16.34 0.84 -0.93
C PRO A 107 16.98 0.00 0.18
N ALA A 108 17.75 -1.03 -0.20
CA ALA A 108 18.36 -1.98 0.73
C ALA A 108 17.35 -2.58 1.72
N ALA A 109 16.17 -2.95 1.21
CA ALA A 109 15.09 -3.52 1.99
C ALA A 109 15.55 -4.74 2.82
N PHE A 110 15.03 -4.86 4.03
CA PHE A 110 15.08 -6.10 4.78
C PHE A 110 14.10 -7.09 4.13
N THR A 111 14.59 -8.24 3.68
CA THR A 111 13.81 -9.25 2.96
C THR A 111 14.01 -10.64 3.55
N ARG A 112 13.39 -11.66 2.96
CA ARG A 112 13.56 -13.05 3.38
C ARG A 112 15.02 -13.47 3.42
N GLU A 113 15.80 -13.06 2.42
CA GLU A 113 17.24 -13.34 2.32
C GLU A 113 18.05 -12.75 3.49
N SER A 114 17.53 -11.70 4.15
CA SER A 114 18.17 -11.12 5.33
C SER A 114 18.03 -11.99 6.59
N LEU A 115 17.12 -12.97 6.58
CA LEU A 115 16.91 -13.94 7.66
C LEU A 115 17.71 -15.23 7.46
N ASP A 116 18.18 -15.48 6.24
CA ASP A 116 18.94 -16.67 5.91
C ASP A 116 20.40 -16.44 6.38
N THR A 117 20.85 -17.28 7.31
CA THR A 117 22.20 -17.24 7.89
C THR A 117 23.25 -17.89 7.01
#